data_AF-A0A7S1G1T7-F1
#
_entry.id   AF-A0A7S1G1T7-F1
#
_cell.length_a   1.000
_cell.length_b   1.000
_cell.length_c   1.000
_cell.angle_alpha   90.00
_cell.angle_beta   90.00
_cell.angle_gamma   90.00
#
_symmetry.space_group_name_H-M   'P 1'
#
loop_
_entity.id
_entity.type
_entity.pdbx_description
1 polymer ?
#
loop_
_entity_poly.entity_id
_entity_poly.type
_entity_poly.pdbx_seq_one_letter_code
_entity_poly.pdbx_strand_id
1 'polypeptide(L)'
;GAGCPAGTQPDALNGGCMECPADTFKAHLGNEPCTPCPGAETSDARRRTTTNGATGARALDACLCPSAFIHRVPGSAATADFPCDECPVGAVCDRIGLSVWSLRNEPGWWRGHPNSTKFTRCASQGVCGLSGLTLP
;
A
#
# COMPACT_ATOMS: atom_id res chain seq x y z
N GLY A 1 -12.57 32.04 -8.22
CA GLY A 1 -13.30 31.31 -7.17
C GLY A 1 -12.31 30.41 -6.46
N ALA A 2 -12.38 30.32 -5.14
CA ALA A 2 -11.52 29.41 -4.39
C ALA A 2 -11.96 27.97 -4.70
N GLY A 3 -11.04 27.14 -5.20
CA GLY A 3 -11.28 25.72 -5.37
C GLY A 3 -11.36 25.00 -4.03
N CYS A 4 -11.75 23.73 -4.04
CA CYS A 4 -11.66 22.88 -2.86
C CYS A 4 -10.20 22.50 -2.55
N PRO A 5 -9.75 22.61 -1.29
CA PRO A 5 -8.37 22.29 -0.90
C PRO A 5 -8.00 20.81 -1.12
N ALA A 6 -6.70 20.51 -1.04
CA ALA A 6 -6.20 19.15 -1.08
C ALA A 6 -6.90 18.25 -0.05
N GLY A 7 -7.24 17.04 -0.47
CA GLY A 7 -8.07 16.11 0.30
C GLY A 7 -9.57 16.41 0.27
N THR A 8 -10.05 17.38 -0.52
CA THR A 8 -11.49 17.67 -0.62
C THR A 8 -11.95 17.91 -2.06
N GLN A 9 -13.17 17.54 -2.38
CA GLN A 9 -13.82 17.76 -3.68
C GLN A 9 -15.10 18.58 -3.54
N PRO A 10 -15.59 19.20 -4.62
CA PRO A 10 -16.88 19.88 -4.58
C PRO A 10 -18.00 18.94 -4.17
N ASP A 11 -18.80 19.36 -3.21
CA ASP A 11 -20.04 18.71 -2.81
C ASP A 11 -21.15 19.17 -3.76
N ALA A 12 -21.58 18.27 -4.65
CA ALA A 12 -22.64 18.53 -5.63
C ALA A 12 -24.02 18.81 -4.98
N LEU A 13 -24.21 18.45 -3.71
CA LEU A 13 -25.48 18.63 -3.00
C LEU A 13 -25.53 19.95 -2.23
N ASN A 14 -24.45 20.29 -1.52
CA ASN A 14 -24.44 21.43 -0.59
C ASN A 14 -23.63 22.65 -1.07
N GLY A 15 -22.95 22.56 -2.23
CA GLY A 15 -22.16 23.66 -2.80
C GLY A 15 -20.89 24.02 -2.01
N GLY A 16 -20.48 23.16 -1.07
CA GLY A 16 -19.25 23.25 -0.30
C GLY A 16 -18.16 22.30 -0.78
N CYS A 17 -17.18 22.02 0.09
CA CYS A 17 -16.17 21.01 -0.14
C CYS A 17 -16.38 19.85 0.83
N MET A 18 -16.39 18.63 0.31
CA MET A 18 -16.45 17.39 1.10
C MET A 18 -15.11 16.67 1.03
N GLU A 19 -14.78 15.89 2.06
CA GLU A 19 -13.56 15.07 2.03
C GLU A 19 -13.54 14.11 0.85
N CYS A 20 -12.35 13.85 0.33
CA CYS A 20 -12.15 12.75 -0.59
C CYS A 20 -12.64 11.45 0.06
N PRO A 21 -13.52 10.69 -0.60
CA PRO A 21 -13.95 9.39 -0.09
C PRO A 21 -12.77 8.43 0.00
N ALA A 22 -12.96 7.33 0.73
CA ALA A 22 -11.99 6.25 0.79
C ALA A 22 -11.57 5.79 -0.62
N ASP A 23 -10.32 5.35 -0.74
CA ASP A 23 -9.69 4.90 -1.98
C ASP A 23 -9.59 5.98 -3.07
N THR A 24 -9.62 7.26 -2.66
CA THR A 24 -9.37 8.41 -3.53
C THR A 24 -8.47 9.43 -2.84
N PHE A 25 -7.79 10.28 -3.60
CA PHE A 25 -6.94 11.35 -3.08
C PHE A 25 -7.06 12.61 -3.92
N LYS A 26 -6.62 13.75 -3.36
CA LYS A 26 -6.47 14.99 -4.13
C LYS A 26 -5.28 15.82 -3.63
N ALA A 27 -4.30 16.01 -4.51
CA ALA A 27 -3.03 16.66 -4.18
C ALA A 27 -3.07 18.19 -4.20
N HIS A 28 -3.99 18.78 -4.95
CA HIS A 28 -3.96 20.21 -5.23
C HIS A 28 -5.32 20.86 -4.99
N LEU A 29 -5.29 22.17 -4.74
CA LEU A 29 -6.47 23.02 -4.70
C LEU A 29 -7.13 23.02 -6.09
N GLY A 30 -8.45 22.88 -6.14
CA GLY A 30 -9.19 22.93 -7.40
C GLY A 30 -10.63 22.46 -7.28
N ASN A 31 -11.40 22.50 -8.37
CA ASN A 31 -12.80 22.04 -8.41
C ASN A 31 -12.94 20.65 -9.02
N GLU A 32 -11.83 19.99 -9.30
CA GLU A 32 -11.80 18.63 -9.79
C GLU A 32 -12.24 17.67 -8.66
N PRO A 33 -12.93 16.57 -9.01
CA PRO A 33 -13.20 15.50 -8.08
C PRO A 33 -11.90 14.85 -7.61
N CYS A 34 -11.97 14.09 -6.52
CA CYS A 34 -10.82 13.32 -6.05
C CYS A 34 -10.45 12.23 -7.06
N THR A 35 -9.15 12.01 -7.21
CA THR A 35 -8.58 11.01 -8.12
C THR A 35 -8.62 9.64 -7.43
N PRO A 36 -9.14 8.58 -8.08
CA PRO A 36 -9.08 7.22 -7.54
C PRO A 36 -7.65 6.75 -7.28
N CYS A 37 -7.47 5.94 -6.25
CA CYS A 37 -6.22 5.21 -6.06
C CYS A 37 -5.95 4.26 -7.25
N PRO A 38 -4.68 4.08 -7.67
CA PRO A 38 -4.36 3.25 -8.83
C PRO A 38 -4.91 1.82 -8.75
N GLY A 39 -5.32 1.33 -9.91
CA GLY A 39 -5.95 0.02 -10.05
C GLY A 39 -7.45 0.01 -9.76
N ALA A 40 -8.09 1.13 -9.38
CA ALA A 40 -9.54 1.17 -9.19
C ALA A 40 -10.33 0.61 -10.39
N GLU A 41 -9.79 0.75 -11.61
CA GLU A 41 -10.33 0.30 -12.89
C GLU A 41 -10.01 -1.17 -13.26
N THR A 42 -9.07 -1.84 -12.57
CA THR A 42 -8.74 -3.23 -12.89
C THR A 42 -9.81 -4.20 -12.37
N SER A 43 -10.09 -5.25 -13.15
CA SER A 43 -10.92 -6.38 -12.73
C SER A 43 -10.20 -7.29 -11.72
N ASP A 44 -8.86 -7.24 -11.67
CA ASP A 44 -8.09 -7.90 -10.63
C ASP A 44 -8.13 -7.06 -9.35
N ALA A 45 -9.20 -7.29 -8.56
CA ALA A 45 -9.46 -6.61 -7.31
C ALA A 45 -8.28 -6.66 -6.33
N ARG A 46 -7.36 -7.63 -6.50
CA ARG A 46 -6.23 -7.87 -5.63
C ARG A 46 -5.05 -6.93 -5.91
N ARG A 47 -4.98 -6.36 -7.12
CA ARG A 47 -3.97 -5.36 -7.50
C ARG A 47 -4.42 -3.92 -7.25
N ARG A 48 -5.64 -3.72 -6.73
CA ARG A 48 -6.18 -2.39 -6.41
C ARG A 48 -5.54 -1.87 -5.14
N THR A 49 -5.14 -0.61 -5.18
CA THR A 49 -4.59 0.07 -4.00
C THR A 49 -5.69 0.76 -3.23
N THR A 50 -5.44 1.01 -1.95
CA THR A 50 -6.47 1.47 -1.02
C THR A 50 -5.93 2.50 -0.04
N THR A 51 -6.76 3.44 0.39
CA THR A 51 -6.45 4.32 1.52
C THR A 51 -6.68 3.66 2.87
N ASN A 52 -6.99 2.35 2.89
CA ASN A 52 -7.39 1.60 4.07
C ASN A 52 -8.58 2.25 4.81
N GLY A 53 -9.56 2.74 4.04
CA GLY A 53 -10.73 3.43 4.58
C GLY A 53 -10.50 4.88 5.02
N ALA A 54 -9.28 5.41 4.92
CA ALA A 54 -9.03 6.82 5.25
C ALA A 54 -9.71 7.75 4.23
N THR A 55 -10.45 8.73 4.73
CA THR A 55 -11.01 9.84 3.95
C THR A 55 -10.06 11.04 3.96
N GLY A 56 -10.27 11.99 3.05
CA GLY A 56 -9.52 13.23 3.03
C GLY A 56 -8.07 13.10 2.56
N ALA A 57 -7.71 12.00 1.89
CA ALA A 57 -6.34 11.74 1.46
C ALA A 57 -5.82 12.83 0.52
N ARG A 58 -4.63 13.36 0.84
CA ARG A 58 -4.06 14.54 0.18
C ARG A 58 -3.00 14.22 -0.85
N ALA A 59 -2.62 12.97 -1.04
CA ALA A 59 -1.57 12.59 -1.98
C ALA A 59 -1.69 11.11 -2.33
N LEU A 60 -0.98 10.74 -3.40
CA LEU A 60 -0.95 9.39 -3.93
C LEU A 60 -0.34 8.39 -2.93
N ASP A 61 0.55 8.83 -2.04
CA ASP A 61 1.19 8.01 -1.00
C ASP A 61 0.24 7.46 0.07
N ALA A 62 -0.96 8.02 0.16
CA ALA A 62 -2.05 7.44 0.93
C ALA A 62 -2.59 6.15 0.31
N CYS A 63 -2.35 5.88 -0.98
CA CYS A 63 -2.78 4.67 -1.67
C CYS A 63 -1.75 3.54 -1.44
N LEU A 64 -2.14 2.59 -0.61
CA LEU A 64 -1.31 1.48 -0.14
C LEU A 64 -1.71 0.15 -0.79
N CYS A 65 -0.76 -0.77 -0.88
CA CYS A 65 -1.06 -2.14 -1.29
C CYS A 65 -1.91 -2.87 -0.24
N PRO A 66 -2.96 -3.62 -0.65
CA PRO A 66 -3.79 -4.36 0.27
C PRO A 66 -3.00 -5.48 0.97
N SER A 67 -3.57 -6.09 2.01
CA SER A 67 -3.00 -7.30 2.59
C SER A 67 -2.89 -8.40 1.53
N ALA A 68 -1.95 -9.32 1.74
CA ALA A 68 -1.48 -10.30 0.74
C ALA A 68 -0.69 -9.72 -0.44
N PHE A 69 -0.37 -8.42 -0.44
CA PHE A 69 0.45 -7.78 -1.46
C PHE A 69 1.55 -6.90 -0.87
N ILE A 70 2.58 -6.64 -1.67
CA ILE A 70 3.70 -5.77 -1.31
C ILE A 70 4.03 -4.77 -2.42
N HIS A 71 4.78 -3.73 -2.05
CA HIS A 71 5.51 -2.90 -3.01
C HIS A 71 7.03 -3.18 -2.96
N ARG A 72 7.70 -3.17 -4.12
CA ARG A 72 9.17 -3.41 -4.21
C ARG A 72 10.02 -2.20 -3.86
N VAL A 73 9.53 -0.98 -4.11
CA VAL A 73 10.30 0.26 -3.92
C VAL A 73 9.92 0.90 -2.59
N PRO A 74 10.81 1.00 -1.60
CA PRO A 74 10.50 1.63 -0.31
C PRO A 74 10.17 3.11 -0.52
N GLY A 75 9.15 3.60 0.18
CA GLY A 75 8.76 5.03 0.14
C GLY A 75 8.02 5.47 -1.12
N SER A 76 7.71 4.58 -2.06
CA SER A 76 6.79 4.89 -3.15
C SER A 76 5.36 4.55 -2.72
N ALA A 77 4.47 5.53 -2.83
CA ALA A 77 3.06 5.29 -3.13
C ALA A 77 2.92 4.19 -4.19
N ALA A 78 1.80 3.46 -4.23
CA ALA A 78 1.48 2.76 -5.45
C ALA A 78 1.39 3.80 -6.58
N THR A 79 2.41 3.84 -7.44
CA THR A 79 2.43 4.77 -8.57
C THR A 79 1.60 4.16 -9.69
N ALA A 80 1.13 5.01 -10.61
CA ALA A 80 0.35 4.57 -11.77
C ALA A 80 1.08 3.53 -12.63
N ASP A 81 2.42 3.43 -12.52
CA ASP A 81 3.27 2.53 -13.29
C ASP A 81 3.60 1.19 -12.61
N PHE A 82 3.17 0.92 -11.36
CA PHE A 82 3.52 -0.36 -10.73
C PHE A 82 2.44 -1.03 -9.85
N PRO A 83 2.09 -2.30 -10.17
CA PRO A 83 1.13 -3.08 -9.41
C PRO A 83 1.75 -3.55 -8.11
N CYS A 84 0.93 -3.58 -7.06
CA CYS A 84 1.23 -4.36 -5.88
C CYS A 84 1.59 -5.80 -6.30
N ASP A 85 2.76 -6.28 -5.89
CA ASP A 85 3.20 -7.64 -6.13
C ASP A 85 2.52 -8.59 -5.15
N GLU A 86 2.23 -9.81 -5.58
CA GLU A 86 1.74 -10.85 -4.69
C GLU A 86 2.73 -11.11 -3.55
N CYS A 87 2.18 -11.44 -2.38
CA CYS A 87 2.98 -11.85 -1.23
C CYS A 87 3.89 -13.04 -1.60
N PRO A 88 5.22 -12.91 -1.46
CA PRO A 88 6.12 -14.03 -1.72
C PRO A 88 5.85 -15.18 -0.75
N VAL A 89 5.93 -16.41 -1.25
CA VAL A 89 5.87 -17.61 -0.39
C VAL A 89 6.95 -17.54 0.68
N GLY A 90 6.58 -17.80 1.94
CA GLY A 90 7.48 -17.72 3.08
C GLY A 90 7.58 -16.33 3.73
N ALA A 91 6.79 -15.36 3.27
CA ALA A 91 6.67 -14.02 3.86
C ALA A 91 5.30 -13.82 4.53
N VAL A 92 5.27 -13.04 5.61
CA VAL A 92 4.02 -12.65 6.28
C VAL A 92 3.54 -11.32 5.70
N CYS A 93 2.40 -11.33 4.99
CA CYS A 93 1.76 -10.14 4.40
C CYS A 93 0.37 -9.87 4.98
N ASP A 94 0.28 -9.82 6.31
CA ASP A 94 -0.96 -9.69 7.08
C ASP A 94 -1.43 -8.22 7.27
N ARG A 95 -0.68 -7.25 6.75
CA ARG A 95 -0.94 -5.82 6.89
C ARG A 95 -0.95 -5.12 5.55
N ILE A 96 -1.62 -3.97 5.51
CA ILE A 96 -1.68 -3.07 4.35
C ILE A 96 -0.39 -2.23 4.28
N GLY A 97 0.03 -1.87 3.07
CA GLY A 97 1.17 -0.98 2.84
C GLY A 97 2.54 -1.62 3.11
N LEU A 98 2.64 -2.96 3.04
CA LEU A 98 3.92 -3.63 3.24
C LEU A 98 4.84 -3.43 2.03
N SER A 99 6.10 -3.10 2.31
CA SER A 99 7.20 -3.15 1.35
C SER A 99 7.97 -4.45 1.47
N VAL A 100 8.71 -4.82 0.42
CA VAL A 100 9.70 -5.92 0.47
C VAL A 100 10.64 -5.82 1.67
N TRP A 101 11.01 -4.59 2.07
CA TRP A 101 11.91 -4.32 3.20
C TRP A 101 11.26 -4.59 4.55
N SER A 102 9.95 -4.32 4.67
CA SER A 102 9.18 -4.50 5.90
C SER A 102 8.64 -5.91 6.12
N LEU A 103 8.89 -6.83 5.18
CA LEU A 103 8.43 -8.21 5.28
C LEU A 103 9.05 -8.93 6.47
N ARG A 104 8.21 -9.72 7.15
CA ARG A 104 8.65 -10.70 8.15
C ARG A 104 8.68 -12.08 7.48
N ASN A 105 9.60 -12.92 7.93
CA ASN A 105 9.64 -14.31 7.48
C ASN A 105 8.50 -15.06 8.16
N GLU A 106 7.82 -15.94 7.42
CA GLU A 106 6.96 -16.94 8.03
C GLU A 106 7.80 -17.91 8.88
N PRO A 107 7.22 -18.51 9.94
CA PRO A 107 7.91 -19.54 10.70
C PRO A 107 8.48 -20.66 9.81
N GLY A 108 9.77 -20.96 9.98
CA GLY A 108 10.45 -21.98 9.17
C GLY A 108 10.94 -21.49 7.81
N TRP A 109 10.89 -20.18 7.55
CA TRP A 109 11.51 -19.53 6.39
C TRP A 109 12.57 -18.53 6.82
N TRP A 110 13.58 -18.35 5.97
CA TRP A 110 14.57 -17.29 6.11
C TRP A 110 14.78 -16.56 4.78
N ARG A 111 15.23 -15.31 4.88
CA ARG A 111 15.67 -14.52 3.73
C ARG A 111 17.05 -13.92 4.02
N GLY A 112 17.97 -14.04 3.08
CA GLY A 112 19.34 -13.57 3.27
C GLY A 112 19.51 -12.06 3.17
N HIS A 113 18.58 -11.37 2.51
CA HIS A 113 18.64 -9.92 2.35
C HIS A 113 17.26 -9.28 2.57
N PRO A 114 17.16 -8.13 3.29
CA PRO A 114 15.90 -7.49 3.61
C PRO A 114 15.03 -7.14 2.40
N ASN A 115 15.62 -6.85 1.24
CA ASN A 115 14.91 -6.49 0.00
C ASN A 115 14.64 -7.67 -0.97
N SER A 116 14.92 -8.90 -0.54
CA SER A 116 14.72 -10.08 -1.37
C SER A 116 13.28 -10.57 -1.29
N THR A 117 12.67 -10.84 -2.44
CA THR A 117 11.42 -11.62 -2.53
C THR A 117 11.67 -13.13 -2.56
N LYS A 118 12.93 -13.57 -2.43
CA LYS A 118 13.31 -14.98 -2.35
C LYS A 118 13.49 -15.38 -0.88
N PHE A 119 12.56 -16.21 -0.42
CA PHE A 119 12.60 -16.86 0.88
C PHE A 119 12.96 -18.33 0.67
N THR A 120 13.75 -18.85 1.59
CA THR A 120 14.21 -20.24 1.57
C THR A 120 13.71 -20.94 2.83
N ARG A 121 13.19 -22.16 2.67
CA ARG A 121 12.78 -22.97 3.81
C ARG A 121 14.01 -23.35 4.64
N CYS A 122 13.87 -23.28 5.94
CA CYS A 122 14.93 -23.61 6.88
C CYS A 122 15.23 -25.12 6.90
N ALA A 123 16.51 -25.48 6.99
CA ALA A 123 16.93 -26.87 7.07
C ALA A 123 16.56 -27.53 8.42
N SER A 124 16.47 -26.76 9.50
CA SER A 124 15.98 -27.22 10.80
C SER A 124 15.38 -26.07 11.62
N GLN A 125 14.52 -26.38 12.59
CA GLN A 125 13.91 -25.39 13.49
C GLN A 125 14.95 -24.57 14.28
N GLY A 126 16.08 -25.18 14.64
CA GLY A 126 17.16 -24.52 15.40
C GLY A 126 17.90 -23.43 14.63
N VAL A 127 17.91 -23.48 13.29
CA VAL A 127 18.56 -22.46 12.44
C VAL A 127 17.68 -21.22 12.27
N CYS A 128 16.36 -21.36 12.39
CA CYS A 128 15.41 -20.27 12.13
C CYS A 128 14.61 -19.79 13.34
N GLY A 129 14.66 -20.51 14.47
CA GLY A 129 14.03 -20.12 15.72
C GLY A 129 14.55 -18.82 16.35
N LEU A 130 15.61 -18.22 15.78
CA LEU A 130 16.16 -16.92 16.21
C LEU A 130 15.60 -15.73 15.41
N SER A 131 14.75 -15.95 14.40
CA SER A 131 14.22 -14.88 13.54
C SER A 131 13.05 -14.13 14.19
N GLY A 132 13.27 -13.62 15.41
CA GLY A 132 12.41 -12.62 16.04
C GLY A 132 12.84 -11.18 15.72
N LEU A 133 14.10 -10.95 15.36
CA LEU A 133 14.63 -9.61 15.10
C LEU A 133 15.66 -9.68 13.97
N THR A 134 15.33 -9.08 12.83
CA THR A 134 16.37 -8.45 12.02
C THR A 134 16.71 -7.15 12.74
N LEU A 135 17.95 -7.00 13.21
CA LEU A 135 18.72 -5.75 13.35
C LEU A 135 20.15 -6.13 13.84
N PRO A 136 21.18 -5.31 13.54
CA PRO A 136 22.60 -5.69 13.44
C PRO A 136 23.24 -6.16 14.75
#